data_AF-A0A7K1TK68-F1
#
_entry.id   AF-A0A7K1TK68-F1
#
_cell.length_a   1.000
_cell.length_b   1.000
_cell.length_c   1.000
_cell.angle_alpha   90.00
_cell.angle_beta   90.00
_cell.angle_gamma   90.00
#
_symmetry.space_group_name_H-M   'P 1'
#
loop_
_entity.id
_entity.type
_entity.pdbx_description
1 polymer ?
#
loop_
_entity_poly.entity_id
_entity_poly.type
_entity_poly.pdbx_seq_one_letter_code
_entity_poly.pdbx_strand_id
1 'polypeptide(L)' 'MVSGRQLAVDGRQLLVEALHLLVPPRPLLVLLDLQMPVMDGLAFLAHQCQLSLAFQQTMTVIVLTAAHESEQQVLVQ' A
#
# COMPACT_ATOMS: atom_id res chain seq x y z
N MET A 1 -16.57 -10.97 7.46
CA MET A 1 -16.43 -9.51 7.66
C MET A 1 -15.02 -9.25 8.14
N VAL A 2 -14.13 -8.76 7.28
CA VAL A 2 -12.76 -8.41 7.70
C VAL A 2 -12.83 -6.98 8.24
N SER A 3 -12.67 -6.85 9.55
CA SER A 3 -12.71 -5.56 10.25
C SER A 3 -11.55 -4.70 9.75
N GLY A 4 -11.87 -3.52 9.21
CA GLY A 4 -10.89 -2.51 8.81
C GLY A 4 -10.14 -1.97 10.02
N ARG A 5 -9.14 -2.72 10.49
CA ARG A 5 -8.14 -2.20 11.41
C ARG A 5 -7.15 -1.40 10.57
N GLN A 6 -7.32 -0.07 10.59
CA GLN A 6 -6.29 0.88 10.18
C GLN A 6 -5.02 0.52 10.98
N LEU A 7 -4.05 -0.05 10.29
CA LEU A 7 -2.82 -0.56 10.86
C LEU A 7 -1.70 0.20 10.14
N ALA A 8 -1.35 1.37 10.67
CA ALA A 8 -0.13 2.08 10.33
C ALA A 8 1.08 1.34 10.96
N VAL A 9 1.19 0.04 10.68
CA VAL A 9 2.39 -0.77 10.91
C VAL A 9 3.05 -1.00 9.56
N ASP A 10 4.34 -1.33 9.56
CA ASP A 10 5.12 -1.64 8.35
C ASP A 10 4.30 -2.49 7.36
N GLY A 11 3.81 -1.85 6.29
CA GLY A 11 2.98 -2.46 5.24
C GLY A 11 3.60 -3.71 4.60
N ARG A 12 4.92 -3.89 4.68
CA ARG A 12 5.59 -5.14 4.28
C ARG A 12 5.20 -6.31 5.18
N GLN A 13 5.23 -6.10 6.50
CA GLN A 13 4.92 -7.16 7.47
C GLN A 13 3.47 -7.61 7.32
N LEU A 14 2.56 -6.64 7.12
CA LEU A 14 1.15 -6.91 6.82
C LEU A 14 0.98 -7.75 5.54
N LEU A 15 1.71 -7.42 4.47
CA LEU A 15 1.66 -8.18 3.23
C LEU A 15 2.12 -9.63 3.46
N VAL A 16 3.22 -9.84 4.16
CA VAL A 16 3.74 -11.19 4.46
C VAL A 16 2.74 -12.00 5.26
N GLU A 17 2.10 -11.44 6.28
CA GLU A 17 1.06 -12.12 7.04
C GLU A 17 -0.15 -12.48 6.18
N ALA A 18 -0.62 -11.54 5.34
CA ALA A 18 -1.73 -11.77 4.43
C ALA A 18 -1.46 -12.92 3.44
N LEU A 19 -0.25 -12.99 2.87
CA LEU A 19 0.13 -14.04 1.92
C LEU A 19 0.10 -15.44 2.55
N HIS A 20 0.48 -15.58 3.82
CA HIS A 20 0.39 -16.85 4.54
C HIS A 20 -1.07 -17.30 4.77
N LEU A 21 -1.99 -16.36 4.96
CA LEU A 21 -3.41 -16.65 5.19
C LEU A 21 -4.20 -16.92 3.89
N LEU A 22 -3.68 -16.45 2.75
CA LEU A 22 -4.34 -16.52 1.44
C LEU A 22 -3.79 -17.67 0.59
N VAL A 23 -3.80 -18.89 1.14
CA VAL A 23 -3.47 -20.12 0.40
C VAL A 23 -4.75 -20.97 0.24
N PRO A 24 -5.24 -21.22 -1.00
CA PRO A 24 -4.67 -20.77 -2.28
C PRO A 24 -4.85 -19.25 -2.49
N PRO A 25 -4.04 -18.63 -3.38
CA PRO A 25 -4.12 -17.20 -3.70
C PRO A 25 -5.54 -16.78 -4.04
N ARG A 26 -5.98 -15.65 -3.48
CA ARG A 26 -7.31 -15.06 -3.72
C ARG A 26 -7.17 -13.61 -4.18
N PRO A 27 -8.19 -13.06 -4.87
CA PRO A 27 -8.25 -11.66 -5.19
C PRO A 27 -8.03 -10.78 -3.96
N LEU A 28 -7.02 -9.90 -4.00
CA LEU A 28 -6.67 -8.97 -2.93
C LEU A 28 -6.61 -7.56 -3.49
N LEU A 29 -7.20 -6.62 -2.77
CA LEU A 29 -7.06 -5.19 -3.04
C LEU A 29 -6.16 -4.58 -1.98
N VAL A 30 -5.07 -3.93 -2.41
CA VAL A 30 -4.18 -3.16 -1.56
C VAL A 30 -4.33 -1.68 -1.89
N LEU A 31 -4.62 -0.87 -0.88
CA LEU A 31 -4.55 0.59 -0.95
C LEU A 31 -3.19 1.02 -0.41
N LEU A 32 -2.36 1.61 -1.26
CA LEU A 32 -1.00 2.02 -0.90
C LEU A 32 -0.90 3.55 -0.90
N ASP A 33 -0.57 4.14 0.24
CA ASP A 33 -0.20 5.55 0.32
C ASP A 33 1.29 5.73 -0.04
N LEU A 34 1.64 6.64 -0.95
CA LEU A 34 3.04 6.97 -1.23
C LEU A 34 3.62 8.01 -0.27
N GLN A 35 2.79 8.83 0.37
CA GLN A 35 3.22 9.89 1.28
C GLN A 35 3.27 9.41 2.73
N MET A 36 3.77 8.21 2.95
CA MET A 36 3.98 7.68 4.30
C MET A 36 5.25 8.28 4.93
N PRO A 37 5.19 8.77 6.18
CA PRO A 37 6.35 9.40 6.82
C PRO A 37 7.48 8.41 7.20
N VAL A 38 7.25 7.10 7.11
CA VAL A 38 8.17 6.06 7.63
C VAL A 38 8.60 5.03 6.58
N MET A 39 7.79 4.73 5.56
CA MET A 39 8.12 3.75 4.52
C MET A 39 8.02 4.35 3.12
N ASP A 40 9.01 4.07 2.28
CA ASP A 40 8.92 4.30 0.84
C ASP A 40 7.89 3.35 0.21
N GLY A 41 6.72 3.88 -0.19
CA GLY A 41 5.68 3.10 -0.88
C GLY A 41 6.16 2.45 -2.18
N LEU A 42 7.22 2.96 -2.82
CA LEU A 42 7.82 2.31 -3.99
C LEU A 42 8.54 1.02 -3.61
N ALA A 43 9.15 0.96 -2.42
CA ALA A 43 9.78 -0.25 -1.93
C ALA A 43 8.75 -1.38 -1.75
N PHE A 44 7.51 -1.07 -1.37
CA PHE A 44 6.42 -2.05 -1.33
C PHE A 44 6.13 -2.63 -2.73
N LEU A 45 6.02 -1.79 -3.75
CA LEU A 45 5.78 -2.22 -5.13
C LEU A 45 6.92 -3.12 -5.64
N ALA A 46 8.18 -2.77 -5.36
CA ALA A 46 9.32 -3.59 -5.71
C ALA A 46 9.26 -5.01 -5.11
N HIS A 47 8.73 -5.14 -3.88
CA HIS A 47 8.56 -6.45 -3.23
C HIS A 47 7.38 -7.24 -3.80
N GLN A 48 6.28 -6.58 -4.18
CA GLN A 48 5.19 -7.26 -4.88
C GLN A 48 5.71 -7.92 -6.18
N CYS A 49 6.55 -7.23 -6.94
CA CYS A 49 7.15 -7.77 -8.16
C CYS A 49 8.05 -9.02 -7.94
N GLN A 50 8.40 -9.32 -6.70
CA GLN A 50 9.19 -10.51 -6.34
C GLN A 50 8.33 -11.70 -5.87
N LEU A 51 7.02 -11.49 -5.68
CA LEU A 51 6.09 -12.57 -5.32
C LEU A 51 5.90 -13.56 -6.47
N SER A 52 5.32 -14.73 -6.17
CA SER A 52 4.97 -15.69 -7.21
C SER A 52 3.93 -15.10 -8.18
N LEU A 53 3.96 -15.55 -9.45
CA LEU A 53 3.02 -15.12 -10.49
C LEU A 53 1.56 -15.23 -10.04
N ALA A 54 1.21 -16.27 -9.28
CA ALA A 54 -0.15 -16.46 -8.79
C ALA A 54 -0.62 -15.30 -7.89
N PHE A 55 0.24 -14.79 -7.00
CA PHE A 55 -0.10 -13.63 -6.17
C PHE A 55 -0.07 -12.31 -6.95
N GLN A 56 0.87 -12.17 -7.90
CA GLN A 56 0.93 -10.98 -8.76
C GLN A 56 -0.34 -10.81 -9.60
N GLN A 57 -0.91 -11.92 -10.09
CA GLN A 57 -2.11 -11.91 -10.93
C GLN A 57 -3.40 -11.72 -10.14
N THR A 58 -3.40 -12.00 -8.83
CA THR A 58 -4.60 -11.86 -7.98
C THR A 58 -4.57 -10.60 -7.10
N MET A 59 -3.47 -9.87 -7.05
CA MET A 59 -3.31 -8.68 -6.22
C MET A 59 -3.38 -7.40 -7.03
N THR A 60 -4.43 -6.61 -6.81
CA THR A 60 -4.56 -5.26 -7.37
C THR A 60 -4.06 -4.24 -6.35
N VAL A 61 -3.10 -3.41 -6.74
CA VAL A 61 -2.62 -2.29 -5.91
C VAL A 61 -3.15 -0.99 -6.49
N ILE A 62 -3.91 -0.24 -5.69
CA ILE A 62 -4.31 1.13 -6.01
C ILE A 62 -3.44 2.06 -5.18
N VAL A 63 -2.69 2.90 -5.88
CA VAL A 63 -1.82 3.90 -5.28
C VAL A 63 -2.63 5.16 -4.99
N LEU A 64 -2.62 5.60 -3.75
CA LEU A 64 -3.18 6.85 -3.27
C LEU A 64 -2.02 7.79 -2.97
N THR A 65 -2.01 8.98 -3.56
CA THR A 65 -1.03 10.02 -3.23
C THR A 65 -1.74 11.36 -3.30
N ALA A 66 -1.44 12.27 -2.37
CA ALA A 66 -1.96 13.62 -2.44
C ALA A 66 -1.09 14.42 -3.42
N ALA A 67 -1.72 15.00 -4.45
CA ALA A 67 -1.11 16.08 -5.20
C ALA A 67 -1.11 17.31 -4.28
N HIS A 68 0.05 17.66 -3.72
CA HIS A 68 0.16 18.87 -2.94
C HIS A 68 0.00 20.06 -3.89
N GLU A 69 -1.15 20.73 -3.89
CA GLU A 69 -1.19 22.12 -4.32
C GLU A 69 -0.35 22.90 -3.31
N SER A 70 0.66 23.62 -3.81
CA SER A 70 1.49 24.47 -2.96
C SER A 70 0.58 25.58 -2.44
N GLU A 71 0.27 25.60 -1.15
CA GLU A 71 -0.41 26.74 -0.53
C GLU A 71 0.47 27.98 -0.75
N GLN A 72 0.15 28.78 -1.76
CA GLN A 72 0.70 30.11 -1.92
C GLN A 72 0.23 30.92 -0.72
N GLN A 73 1.13 31.13 0.24
CA GLN A 73 0.92 32.04 1.35
C GLN A 73 0.58 33.41 0.77
N VAL A 74 -0.70 33.79 0.84
CA VAL A 74 -1.13 35.16 0.60
C VAL A 74 -0.51 35.99 1.71
N LEU A 75 0.60 36.64 1.38
CA LEU A 75 1.22 37.66 2.22
C LEU A 75 0.24 38.83 2.29
N VAL A 76 -0.53 38.91 3.38
CA VAL A 76 -1.29 40.11 3.71
C VAL A 76 -0.28 41.12 4.26
N GLN A 77 0.05 42.12 3.44
CA GLN A 77 0.71 43.36 3.83
C GLN A 77 -0.26 44.51 3.56
#